data_AF-A0AAW7M9D4-F1
#
_entry.id   AF-A0AAW7M9D4-F1
#
_cell.length_a   1.000
_cell.length_b   1.000
_cell.length_c   1.000
_cell.angle_alpha   90.00
_cell.angle_beta   90.00
_cell.angle_gamma   90.00
#
_symmetry.space_group_name_H-M   'P 1'
#
loop_
_entity.id
_entity.type
_entity.pdbx_description
1 polymer ?
#
loop_
_entity_poly.entity_id
_entity_poly.type
_entity_poly.pdbx_seq_one_letter_code
_entity_poly.pdbx_strand_id
1 'polypeptide(L)'
;MTPSSTADAVAELRQRRRDTRRELARVRWWRRLVQARRDLAVAFLARPEITGDAGLDLSWEALAAGAPTGDELSRALWPDAAGLSVATVDDLDRLDAGLEAYETRVAATLDNVTAQMVRALADTHRMDDGEKGP
;
A
#
# COMPACT_ATOMS: atom_id res chain seq x y z
N MET A 1 5.08 -38.11 14.64
CA MET A 1 5.54 -37.03 13.75
C MET A 1 5.79 -37.68 12.40
N THR A 2 4.76 -37.74 11.56
CA THR A 2 4.82 -38.41 10.25
C THR A 2 5.68 -37.59 9.30
N PRO A 3 6.54 -38.22 8.47
CA PRO A 3 7.31 -37.47 7.47
C PRO A 3 6.31 -36.81 6.51
N SER A 4 6.32 -35.48 6.47
CA SER A 4 5.57 -34.70 5.48
C SER A 4 6.05 -35.15 4.10
N SER A 5 5.13 -35.59 3.24
CA SER A 5 5.46 -35.93 1.86
C SER A 5 6.00 -34.69 1.16
N THR A 6 6.91 -34.86 0.19
CA THR A 6 7.40 -33.75 -0.64
C THR A 6 6.24 -32.95 -1.26
N ALA A 7 5.13 -33.63 -1.60
CA ALA A 7 3.92 -32.99 -2.09
C ALA A 7 3.24 -32.08 -1.05
N ASP A 8 3.21 -32.49 0.23
CA ASP A 8 2.65 -31.70 1.33
C ASP A 8 3.50 -30.46 1.60
N ALA A 9 4.84 -30.59 1.55
CA ALA A 9 5.76 -29.47 1.67
C ALA A 9 5.57 -28.42 0.56
N VAL A 10 5.37 -28.86 -0.69
CA VAL A 10 5.07 -27.94 -1.81
C VAL A 10 3.71 -27.26 -1.64
N ALA A 11 2.69 -27.97 -1.15
CA ALA A 11 1.37 -27.40 -0.88
C ALA A 11 1.42 -26.32 0.21
N GLU A 12 2.18 -26.56 1.28
CA GLU A 12 2.42 -25.60 2.36
C GLU A 12 3.10 -24.33 1.83
N LEU A 13 4.17 -24.47 1.03
CA LEU A 13 4.87 -23.33 0.43
C LEU A 13 3.96 -22.51 -0.49
N ARG A 14 3.06 -23.16 -1.25
CA ARG A 14 2.06 -22.47 -2.08
C ARG A 14 1.05 -21.69 -1.24
N GLN A 15 0.61 -22.25 -0.11
CA GLN A 15 -0.29 -21.56 0.81
C GLN A 15 0.42 -20.35 1.42
N ARG A 16 1.62 -20.54 1.97
CA ARG A 16 2.42 -19.48 2.56
C ARG A 16 2.68 -18.35 1.56
N ARG A 17 3.03 -18.66 0.31
CA ARG A 17 3.21 -17.68 -0.76
C ARG A 17 1.94 -16.86 -1.02
N ARG A 18 0.76 -17.50 -1.05
CA ARG A 18 -0.52 -16.82 -1.27
C ARG A 18 -0.83 -15.85 -0.12
N ASP A 19 -0.57 -16.26 1.11
CA ASP A 19 -0.83 -15.44 2.28
C ASP A 19 0.14 -14.25 2.35
N THR A 20 1.43 -14.45 2.12
CA THR A 20 2.41 -13.36 2.06
C THR A 20 2.11 -12.36 0.93
N ARG A 21 1.59 -12.81 -0.21
CA ARG A 21 1.14 -11.89 -1.29
C ARG A 21 -0.04 -11.03 -0.88
N ARG A 22 -1.01 -11.58 -0.16
CA ARG A 22 -2.19 -10.84 0.35
C ARG A 22 -1.76 -9.81 1.39
N GLU A 23 -0.85 -10.20 2.26
CA GLU A 23 -0.26 -9.32 3.26
C GLU A 23 0.49 -8.16 2.59
N LEU A 24 1.36 -8.45 1.61
CA LEU A 24 2.07 -7.41 0.86
C LEU A 24 1.12 -6.43 0.17
N ALA A 25 0.06 -6.93 -0.46
CA ALA A 25 -0.96 -6.09 -1.09
C ALA A 25 -1.67 -5.19 -0.07
N ARG A 26 -1.98 -5.72 1.12
CA ARG A 26 -2.61 -4.96 2.21
C ARG A 26 -1.69 -3.86 2.74
N VAL A 27 -0.41 -4.15 2.96
CA VAL A 27 0.57 -3.16 3.43
C VAL A 27 0.71 -2.02 2.41
N ARG A 28 0.84 -2.35 1.11
CA ARG A 28 0.90 -1.36 0.04
C ARG A 28 -0.35 -0.50 -0.05
N TRP A 29 -1.52 -1.10 0.16
CA TRP A 29 -2.77 -0.35 0.19
C TRP A 29 -2.80 0.65 1.36
N TRP A 30 -2.38 0.22 2.56
CA TRP A 30 -2.27 1.11 3.71
C TRP A 30 -1.27 2.24 3.50
N ARG A 31 -0.08 1.97 2.93
CA ARG A 31 0.90 3.02 2.60
C ARG A 31 0.33 4.09 1.69
N ARG A 32 -0.39 3.70 0.62
CA ARG A 32 -1.06 4.64 -0.28
C ARG A 32 -2.07 5.52 0.46
N LEU A 33 -2.81 4.94 1.41
CA LEU A 33 -3.78 5.70 2.20
C LEU A 33 -3.10 6.68 3.16
N VAL A 34 -2.01 6.27 3.82
CA VAL A 34 -1.21 7.14 4.69
C VAL A 34 -0.62 8.30 3.90
N GLN A 35 -0.04 8.01 2.73
CA GLN A 35 0.49 9.05 1.85
C GLN A 35 -0.59 10.03 1.39
N ALA A 36 -1.74 9.53 0.93
CA ALA A 36 -2.85 10.40 0.52
C ALA A 36 -3.34 11.28 1.69
N ARG A 37 -3.39 10.72 2.91
CA ARG A 37 -3.77 11.47 4.10
C ARG A 37 -2.74 12.55 4.44
N ARG A 38 -1.45 12.23 4.31
CA ARG A 38 -0.33 13.16 4.50
C ARG A 38 -0.37 14.29 3.49
N ASP A 39 -0.56 13.98 2.22
CA ASP A 39 -0.65 14.97 1.14
C ASP A 39 -1.80 15.95 1.40
N LEU A 40 -2.96 15.45 1.85
CA LEU A 40 -4.09 16.30 2.27
C LEU A 40 -3.78 17.15 3.51
N ALA A 41 -3.04 16.61 4.48
CA ALA A 41 -2.63 17.34 5.68
C ALA A 41 -1.66 18.47 5.33
N VAL A 42 -0.67 18.19 4.48
CA VAL A 42 0.28 19.20 3.97
C VAL A 42 -0.45 20.27 3.15
N ALA A 43 -1.35 19.87 2.26
CA ALA A 43 -2.14 20.82 1.47
C ALA A 43 -3.00 21.74 2.36
N PHE A 44 -3.56 21.20 3.44
CA PHE A 44 -4.32 22.00 4.41
C PHE A 44 -3.43 23.00 5.15
N LEU A 45 -2.24 22.58 5.61
CA LEU A 45 -1.30 23.45 6.33
C LEU A 45 -0.63 24.50 5.42
N ALA A 46 -0.41 24.17 4.15
CA ALA A 46 0.13 25.07 3.15
C ALA A 46 -0.93 25.99 2.52
N ARG A 47 -2.18 25.92 2.98
CA ARG A 47 -3.25 26.78 2.47
C ARG A 47 -2.85 28.24 2.68
N PRO A 48 -2.85 29.08 1.64
CA PRO A 48 -2.69 30.52 1.83
C PRO A 48 -3.73 30.97 2.86
N GLU A 49 -3.34 31.83 3.82
CA GLU A 49 -4.36 32.52 4.61
C GLU A 49 -5.32 33.15 3.61
N ILE A 50 -6.60 32.81 3.71
CA ILE A 50 -7.65 33.42 2.88
C ILE A 50 -7.83 34.83 3.44
N THR A 51 -6.86 35.70 3.19
CA THR A 51 -6.85 37.10 3.59
C THR A 51 -7.74 37.87 2.63
N GLY A 52 -9.04 37.54 2.61
CA GLY A 52 -10.02 38.17 1.73
C GLY A 52 -9.79 37.85 0.25
N ASP A 53 -10.81 37.33 -0.42
CA ASP A 53 -10.89 37.33 -1.89
C ASP A 53 -9.94 36.39 -2.67
N ALA A 54 -9.18 35.52 -2.01
CA ALA A 54 -8.35 34.50 -2.66
C ALA A 54 -9.06 33.15 -2.83
N GLY A 55 -10.38 33.15 -3.00
CA GLY A 55 -11.03 32.04 -3.70
C GLY A 55 -10.39 31.96 -5.09
N LEU A 56 -10.37 30.79 -5.74
CA LEU A 56 -10.07 30.75 -7.18
C LEU A 56 -10.92 31.86 -7.82
N ASP A 57 -10.30 32.94 -8.29
CA ASP A 57 -10.98 34.06 -8.94
C ASP A 57 -11.38 33.54 -10.33
N LEU A 58 -12.35 32.62 -10.30
CA LEU A 58 -12.78 31.86 -11.44
C LEU A 58 -13.43 32.88 -12.36
N SER A 59 -12.90 32.97 -13.59
CA SER A 59 -13.57 33.76 -14.61
C SER A 59 -15.01 33.29 -14.76
N TRP A 60 -15.89 34.21 -15.16
CA TRP A 60 -17.28 33.89 -15.47
C TRP A 60 -17.40 32.70 -16.44
N GLU A 61 -16.47 32.60 -17.40
CA GLU A 61 -16.39 31.50 -18.36
C GLU A 61 -16.10 30.14 -17.69
N ALA A 62 -15.24 30.11 -16.67
CA ALA A 62 -14.91 28.90 -15.93
C ALA A 62 -16.11 28.41 -15.10
N LEU A 63 -16.85 29.32 -14.47
CA LEU A 63 -18.08 29.00 -13.74
C LEU A 63 -19.18 28.51 -14.69
N ALA A 64 -19.35 29.16 -15.84
CA ALA A 64 -20.30 28.74 -16.87
C ALA A 64 -19.95 27.35 -17.46
N ALA A 65 -18.68 26.96 -17.43
CA ALA A 65 -18.20 25.63 -17.80
C ALA A 65 -18.33 24.58 -16.66
N GLY A 66 -18.85 24.95 -15.50
CA GLY A 66 -19.07 24.05 -14.36
C GLY A 66 -17.83 23.81 -13.50
N ALA A 67 -16.87 24.74 -13.47
CA ALA A 67 -15.74 24.64 -12.56
C ALA A 67 -16.21 24.69 -11.09
N PRO A 68 -15.71 23.79 -10.21
CA PRO A 68 -16.09 23.81 -8.80
C PRO A 68 -15.52 25.05 -8.10
N THR A 69 -16.34 25.68 -7.27
CA THR A 69 -15.95 26.85 -6.48
C THR A 69 -14.97 26.48 -5.36
N GLY A 70 -14.20 27.46 -4.88
CA GLY A 70 -13.32 27.28 -3.72
C GLY A 70 -14.05 26.74 -2.49
N ASP A 71 -15.31 27.17 -2.27
CA ASP A 71 -16.14 26.70 -1.16
C ASP A 71 -16.65 25.26 -1.34
N GLU A 72 -16.98 24.85 -2.57
CA GLU A 72 -17.34 23.46 -2.88
C GLU A 72 -16.15 22.53 -2.68
N LEU A 73 -14.98 22.91 -3.20
CA LEU A 73 -13.73 22.18 -2.95
C LEU A 73 -13.40 22.16 -1.46
N SER A 74 -13.60 23.28 -0.76
CA SER A 74 -13.30 23.36 0.66
C SER A 74 -14.19 22.47 1.52
N ARG A 75 -15.50 22.44 1.24
CA ARG A 75 -16.44 21.55 1.92
C ARG A 75 -16.19 20.07 1.58
N ALA A 76 -15.81 19.77 0.34
CA ALA A 76 -15.55 18.39 -0.09
C ALA A 76 -14.25 17.82 0.51
N LEU A 77 -13.19 18.64 0.60
CA LEU A 77 -11.87 18.21 1.04
C LEU A 77 -11.65 18.34 2.55
N TRP A 78 -12.32 19.28 3.22
CA TRP A 78 -12.15 19.56 4.65
C TRP A 78 -13.49 19.70 5.40
N PRO A 79 -14.35 18.66 5.42
CA PRO A 79 -15.65 18.73 6.09
C PRO A 79 -15.53 18.96 7.61
N ASP A 80 -14.47 18.43 8.25
CA ASP A 80 -14.12 18.64 9.66
C ASP A 80 -12.63 19.00 9.76
N ALA A 81 -12.29 20.25 9.46
CA ALA A 81 -10.91 20.76 9.51
C ALA A 81 -10.29 20.74 10.93
N ALA A 82 -11.05 20.39 11.96
CA ALA A 82 -10.56 20.25 13.31
C ALA A 82 -9.62 19.03 13.43
N GLY A 83 -8.32 19.29 13.62
CA GLY A 83 -7.35 18.24 14.00
C GLY A 83 -6.24 17.95 12.99
N LEU A 84 -6.12 18.71 11.89
CA LEU A 84 -4.93 18.67 11.04
C LEU A 84 -3.89 19.66 11.57
N SER A 85 -2.74 19.13 12.00
CA SER A 85 -1.62 19.90 12.56
C SER A 85 -0.29 19.40 12.02
N VAL A 86 0.79 20.15 12.25
CA VAL A 86 2.16 19.68 11.93
C VAL A 86 2.47 18.37 12.64
N ALA A 87 2.07 18.21 13.90
CA ALA A 87 2.23 16.96 14.64
C ALA A 87 1.52 15.77 13.97
N THR A 88 0.37 16.02 13.32
CA THR A 88 -0.34 15.00 12.52
C THR A 88 0.49 14.56 11.31
N VAL A 89 1.22 15.47 10.68
CA VAL A 89 2.11 15.13 9.56
C VAL A 89 3.29 14.28 10.06
N ASP A 90 3.91 14.67 11.17
CA ASP A 90 5.02 13.91 11.78
C ASP A 90 4.59 12.48 12.18
N ASP A 91 3.37 12.33 12.70
CA ASP A 91 2.81 11.02 13.04
C ASP A 91 2.55 10.15 11.79
N LEU A 92 2.08 10.75 10.70
CA LEU A 92 1.89 10.07 9.41
C LEU A 92 3.24 9.67 8.80
N ASP A 93 4.26 10.50 8.88
CA ASP A 93 5.63 10.20 8.43
C ASP A 93 6.23 9.02 9.20
N ARG A 94 6.05 9.00 10.53
CA ARG A 94 6.49 7.87 11.36
C ARG A 94 5.74 6.58 11.00
N LEU A 95 4.45 6.67 10.72
CA LEU A 95 3.64 5.53 10.33
C LEU A 95 4.06 4.98 8.95
N ASP A 96 4.28 5.84 7.95
CA ASP A 96 4.75 5.38 6.63
C ASP A 96 6.13 4.70 6.73
N ALA A 97 7.07 5.28 7.49
CA ALA A 97 8.37 4.65 7.71
C ALA A 97 8.24 3.25 8.36
N GLY A 98 7.32 3.10 9.31
CA GLY A 98 7.01 1.80 9.91
C GLY A 98 6.43 0.80 8.91
N LEU A 99 5.51 1.24 8.06
CA LEU A 99 4.90 0.43 7.00
C LEU A 99 5.90 0.07 5.90
N GLU A 100 6.81 0.96 5.53
CA GLU A 100 7.88 0.72 4.57
C GLU A 100 8.86 -0.35 5.05
N ALA A 101 9.31 -0.23 6.29
CA ALA A 101 10.18 -1.22 6.90
C ALA A 101 9.50 -2.60 6.95
N TYR A 102 8.19 -2.63 7.22
CA TYR A 102 7.41 -3.85 7.20
C TYR A 102 7.20 -4.40 5.78
N GLU A 103 6.86 -3.55 4.80
CA GLU A 103 6.74 -3.93 3.39
C GLU A 103 8.02 -4.61 2.91
N THR A 104 9.19 -4.03 3.23
CA THR A 104 10.50 -4.57 2.88
C THR A 104 10.69 -5.99 3.44
N ARG A 105 10.32 -6.23 4.71
CA ARG A 105 10.41 -7.55 5.33
C ARG A 105 9.45 -8.56 4.68
N VAL A 106 8.23 -8.15 4.37
CA VAL A 106 7.21 -9.01 3.75
C VAL A 106 7.62 -9.36 2.32
N ALA A 107 8.16 -8.41 1.56
CA ALA A 107 8.70 -8.63 0.22
C ALA A 107 9.86 -9.62 0.25
N ALA A 108 10.84 -9.42 1.13
CA ALA A 108 11.96 -10.36 1.30
C ALA A 108 11.48 -11.77 1.71
N THR A 109 10.45 -11.85 2.55
CA THR A 109 9.83 -13.13 2.93
C THR A 109 9.17 -13.80 1.74
N LEU A 110 8.45 -13.05 0.90
CA LEU A 110 7.82 -13.56 -0.32
C LEU A 110 8.84 -14.12 -1.31
N ASP A 111 9.97 -13.42 -1.48
CA ASP A 111 11.06 -13.85 -2.35
C ASP A 111 11.69 -15.15 -1.83
N ASN A 112 11.93 -15.23 -0.52
CA ASN A 112 12.46 -16.43 0.11
C ASN A 112 11.52 -17.64 -0.04
N VAL A 113 10.22 -17.46 0.26
CA VAL A 113 9.21 -18.52 0.08
C VAL A 113 9.12 -18.96 -1.39
N THR A 114 9.21 -18.01 -2.31
CA THR A 114 9.21 -18.32 -3.75
C THR A 114 10.45 -19.13 -4.15
N ALA A 115 11.63 -18.76 -3.65
CA ALA A 115 12.86 -19.51 -3.90
C ALA A 115 12.80 -20.94 -3.32
N GLN A 116 12.28 -21.11 -2.10
CA GLN A 116 12.06 -22.43 -1.50
C GLN A 116 11.10 -23.28 -2.33
N MET A 117 9.98 -22.69 -2.79
CA MET A 117 9.00 -23.38 -3.63
C MET A 117 9.61 -23.84 -4.95
N VAL A 118 10.42 -23.02 -5.61
CA VAL A 118 11.10 -23.38 -6.86
C VAL A 118 12.06 -24.55 -6.64
N ARG A 119 12.84 -24.55 -5.54
CA ARG A 119 13.74 -25.67 -5.20
C ARG A 119 12.97 -26.96 -4.95
N ALA A 120 11.91 -26.90 -4.13
CA ALA A 120 11.08 -28.07 -3.84
C ALA A 120 10.42 -28.66 -5.10
N LEU A 121 9.99 -27.82 -6.05
CA LEU A 121 9.47 -28.26 -7.34
C LEU A 121 10.54 -28.93 -8.20
N ALA A 122 11.75 -28.37 -8.26
CA ALA A 122 12.87 -28.96 -9.00
C ALA A 122 13.30 -30.31 -8.43
N ASP A 123 13.31 -30.45 -7.10
CA ASP A 123 13.65 -31.72 -6.43
C ASP A 123 12.56 -32.78 -6.67
N THR A 124 11.28 -32.38 -6.65
CA THR A 124 10.16 -33.28 -7.01
C THR A 124 10.32 -33.79 -8.44
N HIS A 125 10.61 -32.91 -9.41
CA HIS A 125 10.79 -33.29 -10.81
C HIS A 125 11.97 -34.27 -11.01
N ARG A 126 13.08 -34.06 -10.30
CA ARG A 126 14.25 -34.95 -10.35
C ARG A 126 13.95 -36.34 -9.82
N MET A 127 13.11 -36.46 -8.78
CA MET A 127 12.70 -37.77 -8.25
C MET A 127 11.78 -38.51 -9.22
N ASP A 128 10.83 -37.81 -9.85
CA ASP A 128 9.93 -38.39 -10.86
C ASP A 128 10.70 -38.90 -12.11
N ASP A 129 11.74 -38.18 -12.54
CA ASP A 129 12.57 -38.57 -13.69
C ASP A 129 13.51 -39.75 -13.36
N GLY A 130 14.00 -39.82 -12.11
CA GLY A 130 14.86 -40.91 -11.63
C GLY A 130 14.12 -42.22 -11.36
N GLU A 131 12.81 -42.16 -11.07
CA GLU A 131 11.95 -43.34 -10.93
C GLU A 131 11.48 -43.89 -12.29
N LYS A 132 11.68 -43.13 -13.39
CA LYS A 132 11.19 -43.44 -14.74
C LYS A 132 12.23 -43.96 -15.74
N GLY A 133 13.45 -44.32 -15.35
CA GLY A 133 14.25 -45.17 -16.23
C GLY A 133 15.61 -45.63 -15.72
N PRO A 134 16.30 -46.49 -16.49
CA PRO A 134 15.81 -47.54 -17.40
C PRO A 134 15.61 -48.90 -16.69
#